data_AF-A0A196SBG6-F1
#
_entry.id   AF-A0A196SBG6-F1
#
_cell.length_a   1.000
_cell.length_b   1.000
_cell.length_c   1.000
_cell.angle_alpha   90.00
_cell.angle_beta   90.00
_cell.angle_gamma   90.00
#
_symmetry.space_group_name_H-M   'P 1'
#
loop_
_entity.id
_entity.type
_entity.pdbx_description
1 polymer ?
#
loop_
_entity_poly.entity_id
_entity_poly.type
_entity_poly.pdbx_seq_one_letter_code
_entity_poly.pdbx_strand_id
1 'polypeptide(L)'
;MDKYEALSLVFLNQLQNVRVAASTCKIAAGSQFVCPVVVPLPNTVLSWAFSSSYYDVDFTVLKVFSDKDPEVVMEMETYSPDTLHRGDICFSKCGTYHLIWDNSNSWLREKAVTYSLNLKVPAALPENRTLCSSTILKDLHKLAYDSRELEQTIEERENELEALKVVAKQRQDRKESIDVEIMELEARLTEMKRAVTNTKQLIAKEESRIEQCHAMVAFLIEDERIFSMLDSADMLHLAQVNKYLRDAAHQDIVWKRLFARDTKENLAIALRNEWLLQKWRLFSPNVPKPELD
;
A
#
# COMPACT_ATOMS: atom_id res chain seq x y z
N MET A 1 17.25 21.76 28.59
CA MET A 1 17.34 23.18 28.21
C MET A 1 18.20 23.97 29.19
N ASP A 2 18.21 23.59 30.46
CA ASP A 2 18.92 24.23 31.58
C ASP A 2 20.43 24.45 31.34
N LYS A 3 21.09 23.53 30.63
CA LYS A 3 22.52 23.62 30.28
C LYS A 3 22.86 24.83 29.39
N TYR A 4 21.90 25.29 28.57
CA TYR A 4 22.05 26.42 27.66
C TYR A 4 21.45 27.73 28.22
N GLU A 5 20.60 27.66 29.24
CA GLU A 5 20.14 28.85 29.98
C GLU A 5 21.31 29.54 30.69
N ALA A 6 22.24 28.77 31.24
CA ALA A 6 23.47 29.28 31.81
C ALA A 6 24.38 29.99 30.78
N LEU A 7 24.26 29.67 29.50
CA LEU A 7 25.03 30.30 28.42
C LEU A 7 24.45 31.65 28.00
N SER A 8 23.14 31.84 28.15
CA SER A 8 22.47 33.12 27.91
C SER A 8 23.00 34.23 28.83
N LEU A 9 23.39 33.87 30.06
CA LEU A 9 23.97 34.77 31.07
C LEU A 9 25.33 35.34 30.67
N VAL A 10 26.13 34.60 29.88
CA VAL A 10 27.42 35.10 29.39
C VAL A 10 27.23 36.10 28.25
N PHE A 11 26.14 35.98 27.47
CA PHE A 11 25.76 36.96 26.46
C PHE A 11 25.15 38.24 27.05
N LEU A 12 24.49 38.16 28.22
CA LEU A 12 23.92 39.30 28.96
C LEU A 12 24.97 40.20 29.66
N ASN A 13 26.24 39.79 29.70
CA ASN A 13 27.34 40.51 30.37
C ASN A 13 27.65 41.91 29.79
N GLN A 14 26.92 42.36 28.75
CA GLN A 14 27.00 43.72 28.25
C GLN A 14 26.09 44.71 29.00
N LEU A 15 25.03 44.23 29.68
CA LEU A 15 24.07 45.07 30.40
C LEU A 15 24.33 45.04 31.91
N GLN A 16 25.43 45.67 32.33
CA GLN A 16 25.78 45.76 33.76
C GLN A 16 24.88 46.75 34.52
N ASN A 17 24.38 47.77 33.83
CA ASN A 17 23.50 48.78 34.40
C ASN A 17 22.30 49.01 33.48
N VAL A 18 21.10 48.73 33.96
CA VAL A 18 19.85 49.03 33.25
C VAL A 18 19.13 50.13 34.02
N ARG A 19 18.94 51.28 33.37
CA ARG A 19 18.28 52.44 33.98
C ARG A 19 16.94 52.70 33.32
N VAL A 20 15.88 52.74 34.12
CA VAL A 20 14.59 53.28 33.73
C VAL A 20 14.60 54.77 34.09
N ALA A 21 14.48 55.62 33.08
CA ALA A 21 14.39 57.07 33.27
C ALA A 21 13.14 57.42 34.09
N ALA A 22 13.16 58.59 34.73
CA ALA A 22 12.04 59.06 35.55
C ALA A 22 10.75 59.04 34.71
N SER A 23 9.78 58.24 35.15
CA SER A 23 8.52 57.98 34.45
C SER A 23 7.37 58.23 35.42
N THR A 24 6.31 58.89 34.94
CA THR A 24 5.13 59.19 35.76
C THR A 24 3.99 58.27 35.36
N CYS A 25 3.42 57.56 36.33
CA CYS A 25 2.21 56.77 36.16
C CYS A 25 1.05 57.36 36.97
N LYS A 26 -0.16 57.17 36.46
CA LYS A 26 -1.40 57.55 37.14
C LYS A 26 -2.13 56.28 37.57
N ILE A 27 -2.50 56.21 38.84
CA ILE A 27 -3.10 55.04 39.48
C ILE A 27 -4.50 55.42 39.91
N ALA A 28 -5.51 54.85 39.25
CA ALA A 28 -6.91 55.12 39.55
C ALA A 28 -7.26 54.73 41.01
N ALA A 29 -8.34 55.30 41.54
CA ALA A 29 -8.88 54.91 42.83
C ALA A 29 -9.30 53.43 42.80
N GLY A 30 -8.97 52.66 43.83
CA GLY A 30 -9.30 51.24 43.91
C GLY A 30 -8.36 50.32 43.13
N SER A 31 -7.30 50.82 42.49
CA SER A 31 -6.41 50.03 41.64
C SER A 31 -4.93 50.10 42.05
N GLN A 32 -4.11 49.29 41.38
CA GLN A 32 -2.67 49.21 41.60
C GLN A 32 -1.92 49.34 40.26
N PHE A 33 -0.71 49.87 40.31
CA PHE A 33 0.23 49.86 39.19
C PHE A 33 1.36 48.88 39.47
N VAL A 34 1.65 48.02 38.49
CA VAL A 34 2.65 46.96 38.60
C VAL A 34 3.76 47.18 37.57
N CYS A 35 5.00 47.30 38.04
CA CYS A 35 6.18 47.36 37.18
C CYS A 35 6.97 46.04 37.30
N PRO A 36 6.98 45.18 36.25
CA PRO A 36 7.75 43.94 36.26
C PRO A 36 9.24 44.21 36.01
N VAL A 37 10.09 43.62 36.85
CA VAL A 37 11.56 43.67 36.77
C VAL A 37 12.09 42.25 36.70
N VAL A 38 12.77 41.91 35.60
CA VAL A 38 13.40 40.60 35.41
C VAL A 38 14.81 40.65 35.98
N VAL A 39 15.10 39.77 36.93
CA VAL A 39 16.41 39.64 37.58
C VAL A 39 17.13 38.41 37.01
N PRO A 40 18.14 38.60 36.15
CA PRO A 40 18.81 37.49 35.48
C PRO A 40 19.79 36.75 36.40
N LEU A 41 20.40 37.45 37.37
CA LEU A 41 21.44 36.91 38.24
C LEU A 41 21.14 37.16 39.73
N PRO A 42 21.48 36.21 40.61
CA PRO A 42 21.59 36.46 42.05
C PRO A 42 22.53 37.64 42.35
N ASN A 43 22.29 38.32 43.46
CA ASN A 43 23.01 39.53 43.90
C ASN A 43 22.88 40.74 42.97
N THR A 44 21.86 40.76 42.11
CA THR A 44 21.48 41.96 41.36
C THR A 44 20.88 42.97 42.33
N VAL A 45 21.35 44.22 42.26
CA VAL A 45 20.88 45.31 43.12
C VAL A 45 19.95 46.21 42.33
N LEU A 46 18.73 46.42 42.84
CA LEU A 46 17.77 47.39 42.34
C LEU A 46 17.73 48.60 43.26
N SER A 47 18.19 49.74 42.74
CA SER A 47 17.96 51.05 43.35
C SER A 47 16.68 51.64 42.79
N TRP A 48 15.70 51.89 43.65
CA TRP A 48 14.44 52.53 43.28
C TRP A 48 14.33 53.90 43.91
N ALA A 49 13.67 54.83 43.22
CA ALA A 49 13.28 56.11 43.78
C ALA A 49 11.93 56.53 43.21
N PHE A 50 11.01 57.00 44.04
CA PHE A 50 9.72 57.51 43.60
C PHE A 50 9.21 58.65 44.47
N SER A 51 8.29 59.45 43.92
CA SER A 51 7.49 60.41 44.67
C SER A 51 6.05 60.37 44.19
N SER A 52 5.10 60.48 45.13
CA SER A 52 3.68 60.64 44.82
C SER A 52 3.28 62.11 44.93
N SER A 53 2.39 62.57 44.05
CA SER A 53 1.89 63.94 44.09
C SER A 53 0.63 64.06 44.95
N TYR A 54 0.61 65.01 45.90
CA TYR A 54 -0.51 65.40 46.76
C TYR A 54 -1.06 64.35 47.75
N TYR A 55 -0.95 63.05 47.46
CA TYR A 55 -1.46 61.96 48.29
C TYR A 55 -0.38 60.92 48.59
N ASP A 56 -0.52 60.23 49.72
CA ASP A 56 0.32 59.09 50.09
C ASP A 56 0.22 57.96 49.06
N VAL A 57 1.04 56.91 49.12
CA VAL A 57 0.87 55.71 48.29
C VAL A 57 1.44 54.50 48.99
N ASP A 58 0.78 53.35 48.88
CA ASP A 58 1.27 52.10 49.43
C ASP A 58 2.25 51.47 48.42
N PHE A 59 3.39 50.96 48.87
CA PHE A 59 4.41 50.40 48.00
C PHE A 59 4.92 49.05 48.54
N THR A 60 5.01 48.04 47.67
CA THR A 60 5.51 46.69 48.00
C THR A 60 6.29 46.08 46.84
N VAL A 61 7.14 45.10 47.12
CA VAL A 61 7.85 44.31 46.11
C VAL A 61 7.60 42.83 46.33
N LEU A 62 7.08 42.17 45.30
CA LEU A 62 6.74 40.75 45.31
C LEU A 62 7.57 39.98 44.29
N LYS A 63 7.98 38.76 44.62
CA LYS A 63 8.55 37.82 43.67
C LYS A 63 7.46 36.91 43.13
N VAL A 64 7.32 36.86 41.81
CA VAL A 64 6.29 36.05 41.14
C VAL A 64 6.88 34.70 40.69
N PHE A 65 6.14 33.63 40.99
CA PHE A 65 6.41 32.28 40.51
C PHE A 65 5.26 31.82 39.61
N SER A 66 5.55 30.98 38.62
CA SER A 66 4.52 30.46 37.71
C SER A 66 3.49 29.56 38.42
N ASP A 67 3.89 28.85 39.47
CA ASP A 67 3.09 27.78 40.09
C ASP A 67 2.87 27.96 41.62
N LYS A 68 3.24 29.11 42.21
CA LYS A 68 3.18 29.34 43.66
C LYS A 68 2.75 30.76 44.00
N ASP A 69 2.24 30.93 45.21
CA ASP A 69 1.94 32.25 45.76
C ASP A 69 3.17 33.17 45.74
N PRO A 70 3.00 34.48 45.47
CA PRO A 70 4.11 35.42 45.42
C PRO A 70 4.84 35.51 46.77
N GLU A 71 6.17 35.50 46.73
CA GLU A 71 7.01 35.70 47.93
C GLU A 71 7.19 37.20 48.16
N VAL A 72 6.84 37.69 49.35
CA VAL A 72 7.01 39.10 49.74
C VAL A 72 8.49 39.37 49.95
N VAL A 73 9.05 40.27 49.13
CA VAL A 73 10.46 40.68 49.22
C VAL A 73 10.60 41.95 50.04
N MET A 74 9.62 42.83 49.96
CA MET A 74 9.50 44.06 50.74
C MET A 74 8.05 44.19 51.20
N GLU A 75 7.85 44.34 52.51
CA GLU A 75 6.52 44.50 53.08
C GLU A 75 5.84 45.77 52.54
N MET A 76 4.50 45.77 52.58
CA MET A 76 3.73 46.93 52.13
C MET A 76 3.82 48.05 53.15
N GLU A 77 4.32 49.19 52.72
CA GLU A 77 4.46 50.39 53.55
C GLU A 77 3.78 51.59 52.88
N THR A 78 3.19 52.47 53.69
CA THR A 78 2.57 53.72 53.23
C THR A 78 3.60 54.84 53.21
N TYR A 79 3.80 55.45 52.06
CA TYR A 79 4.77 56.53 51.84
C TYR A 79 4.10 57.89 51.71
N SER A 80 4.68 58.93 52.32
CA SER A 80 4.12 60.27 52.37
C SER A 80 4.15 61.00 51.01
N PRO A 81 3.19 61.91 50.73
CA PRO A 81 3.18 62.71 49.50
C PRO A 81 4.34 63.69 49.39
N ASP A 82 4.59 64.12 48.14
CA ASP A 82 5.46 65.24 47.75
C ASP A 82 6.89 65.15 48.29
N THR A 83 7.30 63.94 48.67
CA THR A 83 8.61 63.60 49.21
C THR A 83 9.22 62.55 48.31
N LEU A 84 10.52 62.68 48.02
CA LEU A 84 11.26 61.68 47.26
C LEU A 84 11.67 60.54 48.19
N HIS A 85 11.11 59.36 47.94
CA HIS A 85 11.45 58.12 48.62
C HIS A 85 12.43 57.32 47.78
N ARG A 86 13.36 56.61 48.43
CA ARG A 86 14.39 55.81 47.77
C ARG A 86 14.79 54.62 48.62
N GLY A 87 15.18 53.54 47.96
CA GLY A 87 15.70 52.35 48.61
C GLY A 87 16.47 51.47 47.65
N ASP A 88 17.18 50.51 48.22
CA ASP A 88 17.98 49.52 47.51
C ASP A 88 17.54 48.12 47.92
N ILE A 89 17.35 47.24 46.95
CA ILE A 89 17.00 45.83 47.16
C ILE A 89 18.07 44.96 46.50
N CYS A 90 18.65 44.04 47.26
CA CYS A 90 19.56 43.03 46.73
C CYS A 90 18.82 41.70 46.57
N PHE A 91 18.65 41.23 45.33
CA PHE A 91 17.91 40.00 45.05
C PHE A 91 18.80 38.77 45.20
N SER A 92 18.48 37.90 46.16
CA SER A 92 19.24 36.66 46.41
C SER A 92 19.01 35.57 45.37
N LYS A 93 17.91 35.64 44.61
CA LYS A 93 17.51 34.62 43.62
C LYS A 93 17.16 35.27 42.28
N CYS A 94 17.42 34.57 41.18
CA CYS A 94 16.90 34.97 39.86
C CYS A 94 15.37 34.82 39.78
N GLY A 95 14.75 35.55 38.86
CA GLY A 95 13.31 35.50 38.60
C GLY A 95 12.69 36.86 38.27
N THR A 96 11.36 36.91 38.19
CA THR A 96 10.60 38.13 37.91
C THR A 96 10.04 38.69 39.21
N TYR A 97 10.29 39.98 39.43
CA TYR A 97 9.84 40.73 40.60
C TYR A 97 8.88 41.83 40.15
N HIS A 98 7.82 42.05 40.92
CA HIS A 98 6.82 43.06 40.67
C HIS A 98 6.94 44.17 41.72
N LEU A 99 7.23 45.38 41.26
CA LEU A 99 7.15 46.60 42.07
C LEU A 99 5.71 47.10 41.96
N ILE A 100 5.02 47.18 43.09
CA ILE A 100 3.59 47.47 43.12
C ILE A 100 3.37 48.75 43.91
N TRP A 101 2.80 49.74 43.24
CA TRP A 101 2.23 50.93 43.88
C TRP A 101 0.72 50.74 43.98
N ASP A 102 0.24 50.69 45.20
CA ASP A 102 -1.14 50.33 45.52
C ASP A 102 -1.95 51.58 45.93
N ASN A 103 -3.11 51.75 45.28
CA ASN A 103 -4.11 52.77 45.55
C ASN A 103 -5.50 52.16 45.80
N SER A 104 -5.57 50.88 46.16
CA SER A 104 -6.81 50.16 46.43
C SER A 104 -7.56 50.71 47.64
N ASN A 105 -6.86 51.33 48.58
CA ASN A 105 -7.46 51.97 49.75
C ASN A 105 -8.11 53.34 49.44
N SER A 106 -7.90 53.91 48.25
CA SER A 106 -8.53 55.17 47.83
C SER A 106 -9.86 54.93 47.15
N TRP A 107 -10.92 55.60 47.63
CA TRP A 107 -12.26 55.45 47.07
C TRP A 107 -12.57 56.42 45.92
N LEU A 108 -11.88 57.56 45.86
CA LEU A 108 -12.22 58.67 44.96
C LEU A 108 -11.01 59.30 44.25
N ARG A 109 -9.80 59.16 44.80
CA ARG A 109 -8.64 59.94 44.35
C ARG A 109 -7.70 59.06 43.51
N GLU A 110 -7.43 59.53 42.30
CA GLU A 110 -6.29 59.08 41.50
C GLU A 110 -4.98 59.60 42.11
N LYS A 111 -3.96 58.75 42.12
CA LYS A 111 -2.60 59.09 42.59
C LYS A 111 -1.65 59.14 41.39
N ALA A 112 -0.80 60.15 41.33
CA ALA A 112 0.27 60.24 40.34
C ALA A 112 1.61 59.92 41.01
N VAL A 113 2.31 58.91 40.51
CA VAL A 113 3.62 58.47 41.03
C VAL A 113 4.68 58.67 39.96
N THR A 114 5.74 59.40 40.28
CA THR A 114 6.92 59.51 39.42
C THR A 114 8.01 58.62 39.98
N TYR A 115 8.45 57.61 39.22
CA TYR A 115 9.44 56.63 39.66
C TYR A 115 10.63 56.54 38.71
N SER A 116 11.77 56.11 39.24
CA SER A 116 13.00 55.81 38.49
C SER A 116 13.65 54.57 39.09
N LEU A 117 14.20 53.71 38.22
CA LEU A 117 14.79 52.43 38.61
C LEU A 117 16.20 52.33 38.02
N ASN A 118 17.12 51.78 38.81
CA ASN A 118 18.47 51.46 38.35
C ASN A 118 18.85 50.05 38.82
N LEU A 119 18.98 49.14 37.86
CA LEU A 119 19.31 47.75 38.09
C LEU A 119 20.80 47.54 37.79
N LYS A 120 21.56 47.14 38.80
CA LYS A 120 22.98 46.80 38.70
C LYS A 120 23.15 45.29 38.74
N VAL A 121 23.53 44.72 37.61
CA VAL A 121 23.74 43.27 37.45
C VAL A 121 25.22 42.96 37.70
N PRO A 122 25.56 41.99 38.59
CA PRO A 122 26.94 41.65 38.87
C PRO A 122 27.62 41.04 37.63
N ALA A 123 28.90 41.39 37.42
CA ALA A 123 29.69 40.82 36.34
C ALA A 123 29.88 39.31 36.57
N ALA A 124 29.65 38.49 35.53
CA ALA A 124 29.82 37.05 35.67
C ALA A 124 31.29 36.71 35.99
N LEU A 125 31.49 35.85 36.99
CA LEU A 125 32.82 35.40 37.41
C LEU A 125 33.59 34.72 36.26
N PRO A 126 34.92 34.92 36.14
CA PRO A 126 35.74 34.32 35.07
C PRO A 126 35.66 32.79 35.02
N GLU A 127 35.50 32.14 36.16
CA GLU A 127 35.39 30.67 36.30
C GLU A 127 34.15 30.11 35.60
N ASN A 128 33.05 30.86 35.56
CA ASN A 128 31.85 30.44 34.83
C ASN A 128 32.06 30.46 33.32
N ARG A 129 32.92 31.35 32.82
CA ARG A 129 33.27 31.42 31.39
C ARG A 129 34.13 30.23 30.97
N THR A 130 35.13 29.88 31.76
CA THR A 130 36.03 28.75 31.45
C THR A 130 35.30 27.41 31.54
N LEU A 131 34.44 27.21 32.54
CA LEU A 131 33.62 26.01 32.66
C LEU A 131 32.67 25.84 31.48
N CYS A 132 31.99 26.93 31.10
CA CYS A 132 31.13 27.01 29.91
C CYS A 132 31.88 26.60 28.64
N SER A 133 33.02 27.24 28.34
CA SER A 133 33.80 26.95 27.15
C SER A 133 34.27 25.49 27.11
N SER A 134 34.72 24.96 28.25
CA SER A 134 35.16 23.55 28.33
C SER A 134 34.03 22.56 28.06
N THR A 135 32.81 22.87 28.51
CA THR A 135 31.64 22.02 28.35
C THR A 135 31.17 22.01 26.90
N ILE A 136 31.11 23.20 26.27
CA ILE A 136 30.76 23.33 24.85
C ILE A 136 31.75 22.57 23.98
N LEU A 137 33.06 22.70 24.24
CA LEU A 137 34.08 21.99 23.47
C LEU A 137 33.96 20.47 23.58
N LYS A 138 33.67 19.95 24.78
CA LYS A 138 33.42 18.51 24.98
C LYS A 138 32.20 18.03 24.21
N ASP A 139 31.10 18.77 24.29
CA ASP A 139 29.85 18.41 23.61
C ASP A 139 30.03 18.49 22.07
N LEU A 140 30.76 19.49 21.56
CA LEU A 140 31.12 19.59 20.14
C LEU A 140 31.98 18.42 19.68
N HIS A 141 32.98 18.03 20.47
CA HIS A 141 33.82 16.88 20.15
C HIS A 141 33.01 15.57 20.12
N LYS A 142 32.06 15.41 21.06
CA LYS A 142 31.16 14.26 21.07
C LYS A 142 30.28 14.24 19.82
N LEU A 143 29.67 15.37 19.47
CA LEU A 143 28.85 15.48 18.25
C LEU A 143 29.65 15.18 16.98
N ALA A 144 30.90 15.62 16.90
CA ALA A 144 31.77 15.32 15.77
C ALA A 144 32.09 13.81 15.67
N TYR A 145 32.28 13.14 16.81
CA TYR A 145 32.48 11.69 16.86
C TYR A 145 31.23 10.94 16.39
N ASP A 146 30.07 11.27 16.98
CA ASP A 146 28.79 10.63 16.67
C ASP A 146 28.41 10.83 15.18
N SER A 147 28.69 12.01 14.61
CA SER A 147 28.48 12.29 13.18
C SER A 147 29.30 11.38 12.29
N ARG A 148 30.55 11.11 12.65
CA ARG A 148 31.45 10.25 11.87
C ARG A 148 31.01 8.78 11.93
N GLU A 149 30.53 8.33 13.09
CA GLU A 149 30.00 6.96 13.25
C GLU A 149 28.72 6.75 12.42
N LEU A 150 27.85 7.78 12.39
CA LEU A 150 26.66 7.77 11.53
C LEU A 150 27.01 7.74 10.05
N GLU A 151 28.01 8.51 9.60
CA GLU A 151 28.49 8.49 8.21
C GLU A 151 28.95 7.09 7.79
N GLN A 152 29.72 6.40 8.63
CA GLN A 152 30.15 5.02 8.36
C GLN A 152 28.96 4.06 8.27
N THR A 153 28.00 4.20 9.19
CA THR A 153 26.78 3.38 9.17
C THR A 153 25.97 3.60 7.89
N ILE A 154 25.85 4.85 7.44
CA ILE A 154 25.15 5.19 6.19
C ILE A 154 25.84 4.52 5.00
N GLU A 155 27.17 4.61 4.90
CA GLU A 155 27.94 3.99 3.82
C GLU A 155 27.76 2.45 3.79
N GLU A 156 27.79 1.79 4.96
CA GLU A 156 27.52 0.36 5.06
C GLU A 156 26.11 0.00 4.56
N ARG A 157 25.10 0.79 4.95
CA ARG A 157 23.70 0.59 4.52
C ARG A 157 23.50 0.83 3.03
N GLU A 158 24.19 1.81 2.45
CA GLU A 158 24.15 2.06 1.01
C GLU A 158 24.74 0.89 0.22
N ASN A 159 25.86 0.33 0.69
CA ASN A 159 26.45 -0.86 0.10
C ASN A 159 25.54 -2.10 0.20
N GLU A 160 24.89 -2.33 1.36
CA GLU A 160 23.88 -3.38 1.53
C GLU A 160 22.70 -3.20 0.56
N LEU A 161 22.20 -1.96 0.43
CA LEU A 161 21.08 -1.64 -0.44
C LEU A 161 21.43 -1.94 -1.91
N GLU A 162 22.64 -1.58 -2.35
CA GLU A 162 23.06 -1.82 -3.72
C GLU A 162 23.20 -3.32 -4.02
N ALA A 163 23.75 -4.09 -3.07
CA ALA A 163 23.79 -5.55 -3.17
C ALA A 163 22.38 -6.16 -3.28
N LEU A 164 21.42 -5.67 -2.48
CA LEU A 164 20.03 -6.12 -2.52
C LEU A 164 19.33 -5.78 -3.84
N LYS A 165 19.61 -4.61 -4.44
CA LYS A 165 19.06 -4.25 -5.77
C LYS A 165 19.52 -5.22 -6.85
N VAL A 166 20.79 -5.63 -6.83
CA VAL A 166 21.32 -6.62 -7.78
C VAL A 166 20.58 -7.95 -7.64
N VAL A 167 20.40 -8.43 -6.40
CA VAL A 167 19.66 -9.68 -6.13
C VAL A 167 18.19 -9.57 -6.55
N ALA A 168 17.54 -8.44 -6.28
CA ALA A 168 16.16 -8.20 -6.69
C ALA A 168 16.00 -8.23 -8.21
N LYS A 169 16.92 -7.60 -8.95
CA LYS A 169 16.95 -7.64 -10.41
C LYS A 169 17.14 -9.06 -10.95
N GLN A 170 18.09 -9.82 -10.41
CA GLN A 170 18.28 -11.22 -10.80
C GLN A 170 17.03 -12.09 -10.55
N ARG A 171 16.33 -11.86 -9.43
CA ARG A 171 15.06 -12.56 -9.14
C ARG A 171 13.95 -12.17 -10.10
N GLN A 172 13.89 -10.91 -10.51
CA GLN A 172 12.91 -10.42 -11.48
C GLN A 172 13.16 -11.05 -12.86
N ASP A 173 14.40 -11.03 -13.34
CA ASP A 173 14.76 -11.66 -14.63
C ASP A 173 14.45 -13.17 -14.62
N ARG A 174 14.71 -13.85 -13.50
CA ARG A 174 14.37 -15.28 -13.34
C ARG A 174 12.86 -15.51 -13.35
N LYS A 175 12.08 -14.64 -12.73
CA LYS A 175 10.62 -14.73 -12.73
C LYS A 175 10.08 -14.60 -14.16
N GLU A 176 10.56 -13.62 -14.92
CA GLU A 176 10.16 -13.41 -16.31
C GLU A 176 10.50 -14.62 -17.19
N SER A 177 11.67 -15.24 -16.97
CA SER A 177 12.02 -16.49 -17.66
C SER A 177 11.07 -17.65 -17.32
N ILE A 178 10.65 -17.78 -16.06
CA ILE A 178 9.71 -18.83 -15.63
C ILE A 178 8.31 -18.57 -16.20
N ASP A 179 7.86 -17.32 -16.24
CA ASP A 179 6.56 -16.94 -16.78
C ASP A 179 6.47 -17.30 -18.28
N VAL A 180 7.55 -17.11 -19.05
CA VAL A 180 7.64 -17.56 -20.46
C VAL A 180 7.52 -19.08 -20.56
N GLU A 181 8.22 -19.84 -19.71
CA GLU A 181 8.16 -21.31 -19.71
C GLU A 181 6.75 -21.83 -19.36
N ILE A 182 6.08 -21.18 -18.40
CA ILE A 182 4.69 -21.49 -18.05
C ILE A 182 3.77 -21.27 -19.26
N MET A 183 3.90 -20.14 -19.97
CA MET A 183 3.09 -19.86 -21.16
C MET A 183 3.28 -20.93 -22.25
N GLU A 184 4.50 -21.39 -22.49
CA GLU A 184 4.77 -22.46 -23.45
C GLU A 184 4.15 -23.80 -23.02
N LEU A 185 4.26 -24.15 -21.74
CA LEU A 185 3.66 -25.36 -21.19
C LEU A 185 2.13 -25.33 -21.25
N GLU A 186 1.52 -24.18 -20.96
CA GLU A 186 0.07 -23.99 -21.09
C GLU A 186 -0.39 -24.14 -22.54
N ALA A 187 0.35 -23.57 -23.50
CA ALA A 187 0.06 -23.74 -24.92
C ALA A 187 0.11 -25.22 -25.32
N ARG A 188 1.16 -25.96 -24.94
CA ARG A 188 1.27 -27.41 -25.18
C ARG A 188 0.14 -28.20 -24.53
N LEU A 189 -0.25 -27.84 -23.30
CA LEU A 189 -1.36 -28.47 -22.60
C LEU A 189 -2.67 -28.30 -23.37
N THR A 190 -2.94 -27.09 -23.90
CA THR A 190 -4.15 -26.85 -24.71
C THR A 190 -4.16 -27.67 -26.00
N GLU A 191 -3.01 -27.81 -26.65
CA GLU A 191 -2.86 -28.63 -27.85
C GLU A 191 -3.07 -30.12 -27.55
N MET A 192 -2.45 -30.65 -26.50
CA MET A 192 -2.68 -32.03 -26.07
C MET A 192 -4.13 -32.28 -25.69
N LYS A 193 -4.79 -31.35 -24.99
CA LYS A 193 -6.23 -31.46 -24.68
C LYS A 193 -7.07 -31.56 -25.94
N ARG A 194 -6.77 -30.76 -26.97
CA ARG A 194 -7.44 -30.81 -28.28
C ARG A 194 -7.21 -32.15 -28.99
N ALA A 195 -5.97 -32.65 -28.98
CA ALA A 195 -5.65 -33.95 -29.55
C ALA A 195 -6.44 -35.07 -28.86
N VAL A 196 -6.49 -35.07 -27.52
CA VAL A 196 -7.26 -36.04 -26.74
C VAL A 196 -8.76 -35.97 -27.07
N THR A 197 -9.35 -34.77 -27.20
CA THR A 197 -10.77 -34.66 -27.58
C THR A 197 -11.04 -35.22 -28.96
N ASN A 198 -10.14 -34.98 -29.92
CA ASN A 198 -10.28 -35.52 -31.28
C ASN A 198 -10.19 -37.06 -31.27
N THR A 199 -9.22 -37.62 -30.55
CA THR A 199 -9.08 -39.08 -30.43
C THR A 199 -10.30 -39.70 -29.77
N LYS A 200 -10.86 -39.08 -28.73
CA LYS A 200 -12.10 -39.54 -28.09
C LYS A 200 -13.29 -39.55 -29.06
N GLN A 201 -13.41 -38.55 -29.92
CA GLN A 201 -14.47 -38.53 -30.96
C GLN A 201 -14.28 -39.65 -31.99
N LEU A 202 -13.04 -39.93 -32.40
CA LEU A 202 -12.73 -41.03 -33.31
C LEU A 202 -13.06 -42.39 -32.68
N ILE A 203 -12.69 -42.60 -31.42
CA ILE A 203 -13.04 -43.81 -30.67
C ILE A 203 -14.56 -43.99 -30.63
N ALA A 204 -15.32 -42.96 -30.23
CA ALA A 204 -16.77 -43.03 -30.17
C ALA A 204 -17.42 -43.35 -31.53
N LYS A 205 -16.87 -42.80 -32.63
CA LYS A 205 -17.34 -43.10 -33.99
C LYS A 205 -17.08 -44.57 -34.36
N GLU A 206 -15.91 -45.08 -34.00
CA GLU A 206 -15.56 -46.47 -34.29
C GLU A 206 -16.35 -47.45 -33.43
N GLU A 207 -16.58 -47.14 -32.15
CA GLU A 207 -17.47 -47.90 -31.26
C GLU A 207 -18.88 -48.00 -31.86
N SER A 208 -19.45 -46.89 -32.33
CA SER A 208 -20.75 -46.92 -33.02
C SER A 208 -20.74 -47.76 -34.29
N ARG A 209 -19.63 -47.77 -35.03
CA ARG A 209 -19.47 -48.59 -36.23
C ARG A 209 -19.40 -50.08 -35.88
N ILE A 210 -18.68 -50.43 -34.81
CA ILE A 210 -18.61 -51.79 -34.28
C ILE A 210 -19.99 -52.25 -33.82
N GLU A 211 -20.76 -51.42 -33.11
CA GLU A 211 -22.13 -51.74 -32.70
C GLU A 211 -23.05 -52.03 -33.90
N GLN A 212 -22.96 -51.21 -34.96
CA GLN A 212 -23.70 -51.45 -36.20
C GLN A 212 -23.31 -52.78 -36.84
N CYS A 213 -22.00 -53.08 -36.92
CA CYS A 213 -21.54 -54.38 -37.41
C CYS A 213 -22.06 -55.52 -36.53
N HIS A 214 -21.99 -55.39 -35.20
CA HIS A 214 -22.50 -56.37 -34.24
C HIS A 214 -23.99 -56.66 -34.43
N ALA A 215 -24.82 -55.63 -34.65
CA ALA A 215 -26.24 -55.80 -34.94
C ALA A 215 -26.48 -56.59 -36.24
N MET A 216 -25.54 -56.54 -37.19
CA MET A 216 -25.60 -57.25 -38.47
C MET A 216 -24.90 -58.62 -38.47
N VAL A 217 -24.23 -59.01 -37.37
CA VAL A 217 -23.42 -60.25 -37.30
C VAL A 217 -24.21 -61.50 -37.69
N ALA A 218 -25.46 -61.64 -37.23
CA ALA A 218 -26.28 -62.80 -37.58
C ALA A 218 -26.54 -62.91 -39.09
N PHE A 219 -26.70 -61.78 -39.79
CA PHE A 219 -26.87 -61.75 -41.25
C PHE A 219 -25.55 -61.95 -41.99
N LEU A 220 -24.45 -61.41 -41.47
CA LEU A 220 -23.12 -61.54 -42.07
C LEU A 220 -22.57 -62.96 -41.96
N ILE A 221 -22.90 -63.71 -40.91
CA ILE A 221 -22.45 -65.10 -40.71
C ILE A 221 -23.30 -66.08 -41.55
N GLU A 222 -24.60 -65.81 -41.71
CA GLU A 222 -25.51 -66.66 -42.50
C GLU A 222 -25.65 -66.18 -43.95
N ASP A 223 -24.79 -65.28 -44.43
CA ASP A 223 -24.92 -64.62 -45.73
C ASP A 223 -24.97 -65.66 -46.86
N GLU A 224 -24.03 -66.60 -46.89
CA GLU A 224 -23.95 -67.64 -47.90
C GLU A 224 -25.19 -68.55 -47.85
N ARG A 225 -25.71 -68.85 -46.65
CA ARG A 225 -26.91 -69.65 -46.51
C ARG A 225 -28.15 -68.91 -46.98
N ILE A 226 -28.32 -67.65 -46.59
CA ILE A 226 -29.44 -66.81 -47.02
C ILE A 226 -29.42 -66.65 -48.54
N PHE A 227 -28.29 -66.25 -49.13
CA PHE A 227 -28.16 -66.18 -50.59
C PHE A 227 -28.33 -67.55 -51.25
N SER A 228 -28.00 -68.64 -50.55
CA SER A 228 -28.27 -69.98 -51.07
C SER A 228 -29.77 -70.33 -51.15
N MET A 229 -30.62 -69.66 -50.38
CA MET A 229 -32.07 -69.90 -50.39
C MET A 229 -32.83 -69.00 -51.35
N LEU A 230 -32.22 -67.90 -51.82
CA LEU A 230 -32.86 -66.93 -52.70
C LEU A 230 -32.64 -67.28 -54.17
N ASP A 231 -33.69 -67.17 -54.97
CA ASP A 231 -33.58 -67.15 -56.42
C ASP A 231 -33.41 -65.71 -56.96
N SER A 232 -33.23 -65.55 -58.27
CA SER A 232 -33.02 -64.24 -58.88
C SER A 232 -34.24 -63.33 -58.80
N ALA A 233 -35.45 -63.89 -58.73
CA ALA A 233 -36.67 -63.12 -58.56
C ALA A 233 -36.82 -62.66 -57.11
N ASP A 234 -36.64 -63.56 -56.13
CA ASP A 234 -36.66 -63.28 -54.70
C ASP A 234 -35.62 -62.21 -54.33
N MET A 235 -34.41 -62.30 -54.88
CA MET A 235 -33.35 -61.32 -54.65
C MET A 235 -33.77 -59.91 -55.09
N LEU A 236 -34.43 -59.78 -56.24
CA LEU A 236 -34.95 -58.49 -56.72
C LEU A 236 -36.05 -57.93 -55.82
N HIS A 237 -36.99 -58.76 -55.38
CA HIS A 237 -38.09 -58.32 -54.53
C HIS A 237 -37.59 -57.95 -53.14
N LEU A 238 -36.74 -58.78 -52.53
CA LEU A 238 -36.21 -58.52 -51.20
C LEU A 238 -35.23 -57.33 -51.16
N ALA A 239 -34.49 -57.07 -52.24
CA ALA A 239 -33.65 -55.88 -52.36
C ALA A 239 -34.45 -54.56 -52.34
N GLN A 240 -35.74 -54.58 -52.70
CA GLN A 240 -36.58 -53.38 -52.59
C GLN A 240 -36.89 -53.05 -51.13
N VAL A 241 -37.10 -54.07 -50.29
CA VAL A 241 -37.57 -53.90 -48.91
C VAL A 241 -36.45 -53.97 -47.86
N ASN A 242 -35.28 -54.54 -48.18
CA ASN A 242 -34.17 -54.69 -47.26
C ASN A 242 -32.89 -54.01 -47.80
N LYS A 243 -32.32 -53.09 -47.01
CA LYS A 243 -31.13 -52.32 -47.40
C LYS A 243 -29.89 -53.20 -47.62
N TYR A 244 -29.66 -54.20 -46.76
CA TYR A 244 -28.51 -55.10 -46.89
C TYR A 244 -28.59 -55.93 -48.18
N LEU A 245 -29.77 -56.51 -48.47
CA LEU A 245 -29.99 -57.24 -49.72
C LEU A 245 -29.96 -56.31 -50.94
N ARG A 246 -30.35 -55.04 -50.80
CA ARG A 246 -30.17 -54.04 -51.85
C ARG A 246 -28.70 -53.82 -52.17
N ASP A 247 -27.87 -53.60 -51.16
CA ASP A 247 -26.44 -53.37 -51.35
C ASP A 247 -25.76 -54.63 -51.91
N ALA A 248 -26.15 -55.82 -51.44
CA ALA A 248 -25.70 -57.09 -52.00
C ALA A 248 -26.14 -57.31 -53.46
N ALA A 249 -27.36 -56.90 -53.83
CA ALA A 249 -27.83 -56.94 -55.22
C ALA A 249 -26.99 -56.05 -56.15
N HIS A 250 -26.23 -55.08 -55.65
CA HIS A 250 -25.33 -54.29 -56.49
C HIS A 250 -23.99 -55.01 -56.76
N GLN A 251 -23.67 -56.05 -55.99
CA GLN A 251 -22.42 -56.81 -56.14
C GLN A 251 -22.51 -57.82 -57.28
N ASP A 252 -21.50 -57.84 -58.15
CA ASP A 252 -21.45 -58.73 -59.32
C ASP A 252 -21.41 -60.22 -58.95
N ILE A 253 -20.79 -60.54 -57.82
CA ILE A 253 -20.61 -61.93 -57.38
C ILE A 253 -21.94 -62.62 -57.05
N VAL A 254 -22.92 -61.85 -56.54
CA VAL A 254 -24.26 -62.36 -56.21
C VAL A 254 -24.97 -62.82 -57.48
N TRP A 255 -24.96 -61.99 -58.52
CA TRP A 255 -25.59 -62.31 -59.80
C TRP A 255 -24.89 -63.42 -60.56
N LYS A 256 -23.55 -63.47 -60.50
CA LYS A 256 -22.79 -64.57 -61.10
C LYS A 256 -23.17 -65.93 -60.49
N ARG A 257 -23.39 -65.98 -59.17
CA ARG A 257 -23.86 -67.20 -58.47
C ARG A 257 -25.31 -67.54 -58.81
N LEU A 258 -26.21 -66.55 -58.79
CA LEU A 258 -27.63 -66.75 -59.09
C LEU A 258 -27.83 -67.23 -60.54
N PHE A 259 -27.18 -66.58 -61.51
CA PHE A 259 -27.25 -66.97 -62.92
C PHE A 259 -26.80 -68.41 -63.20
N ALA A 260 -25.87 -68.94 -62.43
CA ALA A 260 -25.38 -70.30 -62.59
C ALA A 260 -26.31 -71.37 -62.00
N ARG A 261 -27.14 -71.02 -61.02
CA ARG A 261 -27.96 -71.97 -60.26
C ARG A 261 -29.44 -71.94 -60.62
N ASP A 262 -29.94 -70.78 -61.03
CA ASP A 262 -31.37 -70.49 -61.02
C ASP A 262 -32.12 -71.14 -62.20
N THR A 263 -33.44 -71.30 -62.03
CA THR A 263 -34.31 -71.91 -63.05
C THR A 263 -34.55 -70.96 -64.22
N LYS A 264 -34.91 -71.52 -65.39
CA LYS A 264 -35.19 -70.70 -66.59
C LYS A 264 -36.32 -69.70 -66.37
N GLU A 265 -37.34 -70.09 -65.61
CA GLU A 265 -38.52 -69.27 -65.31
C GLU A 265 -38.14 -68.06 -64.44
N ASN A 266 -37.38 -68.28 -63.37
CA ASN A 266 -36.91 -67.21 -62.48
C ASN A 266 -35.97 -66.24 -63.20
N LEU A 267 -35.04 -66.78 -64.01
CA LEU A 267 -34.16 -65.96 -64.84
C LEU A 267 -34.93 -65.12 -65.86
N ALA A 268 -35.97 -65.68 -66.49
CA ALA A 268 -36.80 -64.93 -67.43
C ALA A 268 -37.52 -63.74 -66.76
N ILE A 269 -37.89 -63.87 -65.47
CA ILE A 269 -38.46 -62.79 -64.66
C ILE A 269 -37.39 -61.75 -64.33
N ALA A 270 -36.24 -62.16 -63.79
CA ALA A 270 -35.18 -61.24 -63.38
C ALA A 270 -34.56 -60.48 -64.58
N LEU A 271 -34.42 -61.12 -65.73
CA LEU A 271 -33.88 -60.56 -66.98
C LEU A 271 -34.88 -59.68 -67.74
N ARG A 272 -36.03 -59.36 -67.14
CA ARG A 272 -36.85 -58.20 -67.55
C ARG A 272 -36.17 -56.89 -67.15
N ASN A 273 -35.33 -56.89 -66.13
CA ASN A 273 -34.54 -55.75 -65.74
C ASN A 273 -33.38 -55.55 -66.74
N GLU A 274 -33.32 -54.37 -67.38
CA GLU A 274 -32.31 -54.08 -68.42
C GLU A 274 -30.87 -54.17 -67.91
N TRP A 275 -30.62 -53.73 -66.67
CA TRP A 275 -29.29 -53.78 -66.07
C TRP A 275 -28.82 -55.22 -65.84
N LEU A 276 -29.73 -56.10 -65.39
CA LEU A 276 -29.41 -57.52 -65.22
C LEU A 276 -29.27 -58.26 -66.56
N LEU A 277 -30.03 -57.86 -67.57
CA LEU A 277 -29.88 -58.40 -68.93
C LEU A 277 -28.50 -58.09 -69.51
N GLN A 278 -27.98 -56.88 -69.29
CA GLN A 278 -26.62 -56.53 -69.67
C GLN A 278 -25.59 -57.38 -68.92
N LYS A 279 -25.74 -57.56 -67.60
CA LYS A 279 -24.86 -58.44 -66.80
C LYS A 279 -24.91 -59.91 -67.25
N TRP A 280 -26.10 -60.43 -67.57
CA TRP A 280 -26.25 -61.79 -68.08
C TRP A 280 -25.49 -62.00 -69.38
N ARG A 281 -25.60 -61.07 -70.33
CA ARG A 281 -24.87 -61.13 -71.60
C ARG A 281 -23.35 -61.09 -71.41
N LEU A 282 -22.88 -60.38 -70.38
CA LEU A 282 -21.46 -60.32 -70.02
C LEU A 282 -20.97 -61.63 -69.39
N PHE A 283 -21.75 -62.24 -68.49
CA PHE A 283 -21.35 -63.46 -67.79
C PHE A 283 -21.61 -64.76 -68.57
N SER A 284 -22.60 -64.75 -69.46
CA SER A 284 -23.08 -65.90 -70.23
C SER A 284 -23.27 -65.55 -71.72
N PRO A 285 -22.18 -65.21 -72.45
CA PRO A 285 -22.26 -64.65 -73.81
C PRO A 285 -22.86 -65.60 -74.86
N ASN A 286 -22.79 -66.92 -74.63
CA ASN A 286 -23.27 -67.94 -75.56
C ASN A 286 -24.60 -68.59 -75.15
N VAL A 287 -25.26 -68.08 -74.10
CA VAL A 287 -26.54 -68.62 -73.62
C VAL A 287 -27.66 -67.64 -73.99
N PRO A 288 -28.62 -68.04 -74.86
CA PRO A 288 -29.74 -67.18 -75.22
C PRO A 288 -30.57 -66.83 -73.99
N LYS A 289 -31.25 -65.67 -74.05
CA LYS A 289 -32.11 -65.21 -72.96
C LYS A 289 -33.18 -66.29 -72.67
N PRO A 290 -33.32 -66.77 -71.43
CA PRO A 290 -34.42 -67.64 -71.04
C PRO A 290 -35.76 -66.94 -71.31
N GLU A 291 -36.65 -67.60 -72.02
CA GLU A 291 -38.03 -67.16 -72.26
C GLU A 291 -38.96 -68.00 -71.37
N LEU A 292 -40.05 -67.38 -70.93
CA LEU A 292 -41.13 -68.12 -70.26
C LEU A 292 -41.89 -68.86 -71.35
N ASP A 293 -42.04 -70.18 -71.21
CA ASP A 293 -42.96 -70.97 -72.04
C ASP A 293 -44.41 -70.50 -71.85
#